data_AF-A0ABC8ZKP8-F1
#
_entry.id   AF-A0ABC8ZKP8-F1
#
_cell.length_a   1.000
_cell.length_b   1.000
_cell.length_c   1.000
_cell.angle_alpha   90.00
_cell.angle_beta   90.00
_cell.angle_gamma   90.00
#
_symmetry.space_group_name_H-M   'P 1'
#
loop_
_entity.id
_entity.type
_entity.pdbx_description
1 polymer ?
#
loop_
_entity_poly.entity_id
_entity_poly.type
_entity_poly.pdbx_seq_one_letter_code
_entity_poly.pdbx_strand_id
1 'polypeptide(L)'
;MDAAAAATVVSVNGKRLEPPHERNRCPESRSALRFPVHFALLAWKGRSVEHMVFVGLIRLWACVGDAGKMEVEERHAQKRYWEEHSKDLTVEAMMLDSRAADLDKEERPEVLSLLPSYEGKSVLELGAGIGRFTGELAKTAGNILALDFIESAIKKNKSINGHYKNASFMCADVTSQDLLIQANSFDLIFSNWLFMYLSDEEVEQLVQRMVKWLKVGGYIFFRESCFHQSGDSKRKVNPTHYREPRFYTKVFKECHAFDEDGNSFELSLVTYKCIGAYVKNKKNQNQICWLWQKVKSTEDRGFQRFLDNVQYKTSGILRYERIFGEGYVSTGGVETTKEFVDKLDLKPGHKVLDVGCGIGGGDFYMAEEYDTHVVGIDLSINMISFALERAIGRSCSVEFEVADCTTKTYPDNSFDVIYSRDTILHIQDKPSLFKSFFKWLKPGGKVLISDYCRSPGKPSEEFAAYIKQRGYDLHDVEAYGQMLKDAGFRDVIAEDRTDQFLSVLEKELAKFEKNKDDFLSDFSQEDYDDIVNGWKAKLQRSSAGEQRWGLFIATK
;
A
#
# COMPACT_ATOMS: atom_id res chain seq x y z
N MET A 1 16.98 -11.80 -50.90
CA MET A 1 16.92 -11.14 -52.21
C MET A 1 15.46 -10.99 -52.55
N ASP A 2 14.92 -9.79 -52.34
CA ASP A 2 13.93 -9.16 -53.21
C ASP A 2 13.76 -7.71 -52.76
N ALA A 3 13.51 -6.86 -53.74
CA ALA A 3 13.81 -5.44 -53.77
C ALA A 3 12.56 -4.55 -53.68
N ALA A 4 12.80 -3.31 -53.25
CA ALA A 4 12.11 -2.05 -53.62
C ALA A 4 10.60 -1.93 -53.23
N ALA A 5 9.99 -0.76 -53.05
CA ALA A 5 10.36 0.60 -53.44
C ALA A 5 9.58 1.66 -52.63
N ALA A 6 10.20 2.84 -52.52
CA ALA A 6 9.64 4.19 -52.72
C ALA A 6 8.59 4.78 -51.77
N ALA A 7 8.98 5.90 -51.14
CA ALA A 7 8.10 6.93 -50.61
C ALA A 7 8.33 8.25 -51.38
N THR A 8 7.27 8.79 -51.94
CA THR A 8 7.20 10.07 -52.67
C THR A 8 6.90 11.22 -51.71
N VAL A 9 7.54 12.37 -51.94
CA VAL A 9 7.35 13.64 -51.21
C VAL A 9 6.58 14.64 -52.08
N VAL A 10 5.65 15.41 -51.48
CA VAL A 10 5.18 16.74 -51.94
C VAL A 10 4.80 17.57 -50.69
N SER A 11 5.68 18.44 -50.17
CA SER A 11 5.73 19.92 -50.23
C SER A 11 4.44 20.67 -49.78
N VAL A 12 4.48 21.78 -49.03
CA VAL A 12 4.73 23.16 -49.52
C VAL A 12 4.79 24.21 -48.35
N ASN A 13 5.68 25.24 -48.50
CA ASN A 13 5.74 26.62 -47.95
C ASN A 13 5.95 26.88 -46.43
N GLY A 14 6.74 27.86 -45.96
CA GLY A 14 7.57 28.90 -46.58
C GLY A 14 8.03 29.95 -45.54
N LYS A 15 9.33 30.33 -45.59
CA LYS A 15 10.06 31.54 -45.07
C LYS A 15 9.80 32.06 -43.64
N ARG A 16 10.72 32.67 -42.87
CA ARG A 16 12.20 32.83 -42.72
C ARG A 16 12.33 33.86 -41.57
N LEU A 17 13.21 33.72 -40.57
CA LEU A 17 13.80 34.84 -39.81
C LEU A 17 15.04 34.37 -39.02
N GLU A 18 16.01 35.28 -38.88
CA GLU A 18 17.43 35.13 -38.48
C GLU A 18 17.69 35.18 -36.93
N PRO A 19 18.92 34.91 -36.44
CA PRO A 19 19.24 34.42 -35.08
C PRO A 19 19.49 35.57 -34.06
N PRO A 20 19.57 35.29 -32.74
CA PRO A 20 20.91 35.16 -32.11
C PRO A 20 21.03 34.38 -30.77
N HIS A 21 22.29 34.15 -30.40
CA HIS A 21 22.89 33.96 -29.05
C HIS A 21 22.98 32.57 -28.39
N GLU A 22 24.17 31.99 -28.49
CA GLU A 22 24.75 31.03 -27.55
C GLU A 22 24.94 31.65 -26.14
N ARG A 23 24.45 30.95 -25.11
CA ARG A 23 25.07 30.88 -23.78
C ARG A 23 24.89 29.48 -23.18
N ASN A 24 26.03 28.82 -23.00
CA ASN A 24 26.40 27.84 -21.97
C ASN A 24 25.32 26.96 -21.31
N ARG A 25 25.39 25.65 -21.56
CA ARG A 25 25.06 24.60 -20.58
C ARG A 25 26.12 23.51 -20.55
N CYS A 26 26.56 23.18 -19.33
CA CYS A 26 27.41 22.04 -18.98
C CYS A 26 26.71 20.70 -19.26
N PRO A 27 27.46 19.61 -19.52
CA PRO A 27 26.91 18.28 -19.73
C PRO A 27 26.74 17.51 -18.41
N GLU A 28 25.54 16.98 -18.20
CA GLU A 28 25.26 15.97 -17.16
C GLU A 28 25.65 14.56 -17.63
N SER A 29 26.23 13.84 -16.69
CA SER A 29 26.71 12.46 -16.76
C SER A 29 25.58 11.43 -16.88
N ARG A 30 25.64 10.59 -17.91
CA ARG A 30 24.98 9.28 -17.95
C ARG A 30 26.06 8.20 -17.98
N SER A 31 26.27 7.51 -16.86
CA SER A 31 27.04 6.27 -16.80
C SER A 31 26.10 5.13 -16.40
N ALA A 32 25.61 4.40 -17.40
CA ALA A 32 24.99 3.09 -17.22
C ALA A 32 26.07 2.02 -17.41
N LEU A 33 26.47 1.36 -16.32
CA LEU A 33 27.32 0.17 -16.33
C LEU A 33 26.47 -1.04 -16.78
N ARG A 34 26.69 -1.52 -18.00
CA ARG A 34 26.31 -2.85 -18.45
C ARG A 34 27.49 -3.80 -18.25
N PHE A 35 27.32 -4.83 -17.43
CA PHE A 35 28.22 -5.98 -17.39
C PHE A 35 27.88 -6.96 -18.52
N PRO A 36 28.84 -7.42 -19.34
CA PRO A 36 28.65 -8.61 -20.15
C PRO A 36 29.28 -9.82 -19.46
N VAL A 37 28.47 -10.87 -19.32
CA VAL A 37 28.88 -12.23 -18.99
C VAL A 37 29.49 -12.86 -20.25
N HIS A 38 30.77 -13.21 -20.23
CA HIS A 38 31.35 -14.15 -21.19
C HIS A 38 32.32 -15.11 -20.48
N PHE A 39 31.95 -16.38 -20.51
CA PHE A 39 32.80 -17.52 -20.18
C PHE A 39 33.87 -17.68 -21.28
N ALA A 40 35.14 -17.83 -20.88
CA ALA A 40 36.17 -18.43 -21.72
C ALA A 40 37.14 -19.25 -20.87
N LEU A 41 37.24 -20.53 -21.21
CA LEU A 41 38.17 -21.52 -20.67
C LEU A 41 39.61 -21.28 -21.18
N LEU A 42 40.57 -21.77 -20.38
CA LEU A 42 41.99 -22.10 -20.67
C LEU A 42 43.04 -20.98 -20.52
N ALA A 43 43.83 -21.06 -19.44
CA ALA A 43 45.18 -21.66 -19.48
C ALA A 43 45.87 -21.54 -18.11
N TRP A 44 45.99 -22.67 -17.43
CA TRP A 44 46.66 -22.84 -16.15
C TRP A 44 48.17 -23.01 -16.37
N LYS A 45 48.98 -22.01 -16.04
CA LYS A 45 50.43 -22.16 -15.82
C LYS A 45 50.90 -21.24 -14.69
N GLY A 46 51.13 -21.85 -13.53
CA GLY A 46 52.16 -21.48 -12.56
C GLY A 46 52.08 -20.12 -11.88
N ARG A 47 51.29 -20.00 -10.80
CA ARG A 47 51.60 -19.19 -9.60
C ARG A 47 51.03 -19.88 -8.36
N SER A 48 51.76 -19.78 -7.26
CA SER A 48 51.51 -20.51 -6.00
C SER A 48 50.19 -20.11 -5.32
N VAL A 49 49.59 -21.10 -4.64
CA VAL A 49 48.31 -21.04 -3.92
C VAL A 49 48.30 -19.97 -2.80
N GLU A 50 49.46 -19.54 -2.32
CA GLU A 50 49.60 -18.52 -1.27
C GLU A 50 49.25 -17.09 -1.72
N HIS A 51 49.41 -16.74 -3.00
CA HIS A 51 49.07 -15.39 -3.49
C HIS A 51 47.56 -15.18 -3.71
N MET A 52 46.80 -16.25 -3.93
CA MET A 52 45.35 -16.15 -4.20
C MET A 52 44.53 -15.97 -2.92
N VAL A 53 45.02 -16.51 -1.80
CA VAL A 53 44.43 -16.30 -0.47
C VAL A 53 44.67 -14.87 0.02
N PHE A 54 45.85 -14.32 -0.21
CA PHE A 54 46.20 -12.96 0.25
C PHE A 54 45.43 -11.86 -0.51
N VAL A 55 45.25 -12.00 -1.82
CA VAL A 55 44.48 -11.03 -2.63
C VAL A 55 42.97 -11.14 -2.37
N GLY A 56 42.47 -12.34 -2.06
CA GLY A 56 41.09 -12.56 -1.61
C GLY A 56 40.80 -11.93 -0.25
N LEU A 57 41.70 -12.08 0.72
CA LEU A 57 41.61 -11.45 2.05
C LEU A 57 41.71 -9.92 1.97
N ILE A 58 42.61 -9.37 1.14
CA ILE A 58 42.74 -7.91 0.97
C ILE A 58 41.48 -7.32 0.32
N ARG A 59 40.86 -7.99 -0.66
CA ARG A 59 39.60 -7.51 -1.27
C ARG A 59 38.42 -7.58 -0.30
N LEU A 60 38.36 -8.62 0.54
CA LEU A 60 37.35 -8.71 1.60
C LEU A 60 37.56 -7.60 2.64
N TRP A 61 38.80 -7.34 3.06
CA TRP A 61 39.12 -6.27 4.01
C TRP A 61 38.88 -4.87 3.43
N ALA A 62 39.14 -4.66 2.13
CA ALA A 62 38.84 -3.39 1.47
C ALA A 62 37.33 -3.15 1.34
N CYS A 63 36.54 -4.18 1.00
CA CYS A 63 35.07 -4.03 0.93
C CYS A 63 34.45 -3.82 2.33
N VAL A 64 34.93 -4.54 3.35
CA VAL A 64 34.50 -4.34 4.75
C VAL A 64 34.95 -2.97 5.27
N GLY A 65 36.15 -2.52 4.89
CA GLY A 65 36.68 -1.20 5.26
C GLY A 65 35.97 -0.03 4.59
N ASP A 66 35.45 -0.20 3.37
CA ASP A 66 34.65 0.83 2.68
C ASP A 66 33.20 0.84 3.18
N ALA A 67 32.59 -0.32 3.47
CA ALA A 67 31.26 -0.40 4.08
C ALA A 67 31.22 0.28 5.46
N GLY A 68 32.19 -0.02 6.33
CA GLY A 68 32.27 0.61 7.67
C GLY A 68 32.57 2.11 7.61
N LYS A 69 33.24 2.62 6.57
CA LYS A 69 33.42 4.07 6.35
C LYS A 69 32.12 4.73 5.91
N MET A 70 31.37 4.10 5.01
CA MET A 70 30.08 4.61 4.54
C MET A 70 29.04 4.68 5.68
N GLU A 71 29.00 3.68 6.58
CA GLU A 71 28.13 3.71 7.77
C GLU A 71 28.47 4.87 8.72
N VAL A 72 29.76 5.12 8.98
CA VAL A 72 30.22 6.24 9.82
C VAL A 72 29.86 7.58 9.18
N GLU A 73 29.94 7.70 7.85
CA GLU A 73 29.54 8.89 7.12
C GLU A 73 28.02 9.14 7.18
N GLU A 74 27.21 8.09 7.03
CA GLU A 74 25.74 8.14 7.15
C GLU A 74 25.33 8.67 8.54
N ARG A 75 25.81 8.03 9.62
CA ARG A 75 25.48 8.44 11.00
C ARG A 75 25.90 9.88 11.29
N HIS A 76 27.07 10.29 10.84
CA HIS A 76 27.53 11.66 11.01
C HIS A 76 26.72 12.67 10.18
N ALA A 77 26.26 12.31 8.97
CA ALA A 77 25.42 13.19 8.15
C ALA A 77 24.03 13.38 8.79
N GLN A 78 23.38 12.29 9.18
CA GLN A 78 22.04 12.31 9.78
C GLN A 78 22.04 13.01 11.14
N LYS A 79 23.04 12.74 11.99
CA LYS A 79 23.15 13.41 13.29
C LYS A 79 23.38 14.91 13.16
N ARG A 80 24.29 15.35 12.28
CA ARG A 80 24.54 16.80 12.03
C ARG A 80 23.30 17.51 11.51
N TYR A 81 22.55 16.87 10.62
CA TYR A 81 21.28 17.41 10.11
C TYR A 81 20.30 17.68 11.26
N TRP A 82 20.13 16.71 12.15
CA TRP A 82 19.24 16.87 13.30
C TRP A 82 19.78 17.78 14.40
N GLU A 83 21.10 17.89 14.58
CA GLU A 83 21.71 18.92 15.44
C GLU A 83 21.45 20.33 14.91
N GLU A 84 21.43 20.54 13.59
CA GLU A 84 21.07 21.82 12.97
C GLU A 84 19.58 22.14 13.18
N HIS A 85 18.70 21.17 12.93
CA HIS A 85 17.25 21.34 12.96
C HIS A 85 16.62 21.20 14.36
N SER A 86 17.39 20.86 15.38
CA SER A 86 16.92 20.79 16.78
C SER A 86 17.42 21.93 17.65
N LYS A 87 18.05 22.99 17.09
CA LYS A 87 18.58 24.13 17.88
C LYS A 87 17.50 24.90 18.61
N ASP A 88 16.38 25.15 17.93
CA ASP A 88 15.29 25.98 18.46
C ASP A 88 14.36 25.20 19.39
N LEU A 89 14.40 23.86 19.34
CA LEU A 89 13.60 22.95 20.19
C LEU A 89 12.09 23.26 20.16
N THR A 90 11.57 23.58 18.96
CA THR A 90 10.15 23.85 18.69
C THR A 90 9.54 22.82 17.74
N VAL A 91 8.21 22.79 17.67
CA VAL A 91 7.48 21.94 16.72
C VAL A 91 7.78 22.37 15.28
N GLU A 92 7.91 23.66 15.02
CA GLU A 92 8.26 24.23 13.72
C GLU A 92 9.61 23.73 13.23
N ALA A 93 10.62 23.72 14.12
CA ALA A 93 11.96 23.26 13.80
C ALA A 93 11.99 21.75 13.48
N MET A 94 11.17 20.95 14.17
CA MET A 94 11.05 19.51 13.93
C MET A 94 10.27 19.16 12.66
N MET A 95 9.19 19.89 12.36
CA MET A 95 8.33 19.61 11.21
C MET A 95 8.88 20.15 9.88
N LEU A 96 9.84 21.08 9.93
CA LEU A 96 10.53 21.63 8.76
C LEU A 96 9.56 22.22 7.71
N ASP A 97 8.47 22.83 8.17
CA ASP A 97 7.38 23.35 7.35
C ASP A 97 6.90 24.70 7.91
N SER A 98 6.67 25.66 7.02
CA SER A 98 6.18 27.01 7.37
C SER A 98 4.80 27.01 8.02
N ARG A 99 4.01 25.94 7.84
CA ARG A 99 2.69 25.72 8.44
C ARG A 99 2.68 24.61 9.48
N ALA A 100 3.81 24.32 10.11
CA ALA A 100 3.95 23.25 11.10
C ALA A 100 2.86 23.27 12.19
N ALA A 101 2.52 24.44 12.74
CA ALA A 101 1.50 24.55 13.78
C ALA A 101 0.09 24.16 13.31
N ASP A 102 -0.26 24.42 12.05
CA ASP A 102 -1.55 24.03 11.49
C ASP A 102 -1.57 22.54 11.15
N LEU A 103 -0.48 22.04 10.55
CA LEU A 103 -0.32 20.63 10.23
C LEU A 103 -0.38 19.77 11.49
N ASP A 104 0.37 20.14 12.53
CA ASP A 104 0.41 19.42 13.79
C ASP A 104 -0.95 19.34 14.49
N LYS A 105 -1.76 20.40 14.43
CA LYS A 105 -3.13 20.40 15.00
C LYS A 105 -4.05 19.38 14.35
N GLU A 106 -3.90 19.13 13.05
CA GLU A 106 -4.73 18.18 12.31
C GLU A 106 -4.13 16.77 12.31
N GLU A 107 -2.83 16.66 12.09
CA GLU A 107 -2.10 15.40 11.91
C GLU A 107 -1.88 14.66 13.24
N ARG A 108 -1.58 15.36 14.33
CA ARG A 108 -1.27 14.69 15.60
C ARG A 108 -2.45 13.88 16.14
N PRO A 109 -3.69 14.42 16.20
CA PRO A 109 -4.86 13.62 16.58
C PRO A 109 -5.13 12.48 15.60
N GLU A 110 -4.90 12.70 14.30
CA GLU A 110 -5.05 11.65 13.28
C GLU A 110 -4.10 10.48 13.54
N VAL A 111 -2.80 10.74 13.69
CA VAL A 111 -1.79 9.71 13.97
C VAL A 111 -2.13 8.93 15.25
N LEU A 112 -2.53 9.62 16.32
CA LEU A 112 -2.94 8.97 17.57
C LEU A 112 -4.19 8.09 17.40
N SER A 113 -5.15 8.50 16.56
CA SER A 113 -6.36 7.72 16.28
C SER A 113 -6.12 6.45 15.47
N LEU A 114 -4.98 6.36 14.78
CA LEU A 114 -4.56 5.19 14.01
C LEU A 114 -3.83 4.14 14.86
N LEU A 115 -3.51 4.45 16.11
CA LEU A 115 -2.82 3.51 17.00
C LEU A 115 -3.80 2.44 17.51
N PRO A 116 -3.34 1.18 17.64
CA PRO A 116 -4.11 0.13 18.30
C PRO A 116 -4.28 0.49 19.78
N SER A 117 -5.23 -0.12 20.49
CA SER A 117 -5.34 0.12 21.94
C SER A 117 -4.03 -0.22 22.66
N TYR A 118 -3.48 0.78 23.35
CA TYR A 118 -2.27 0.69 24.18
C TYR A 118 -2.55 1.07 25.65
N GLU A 119 -3.82 1.08 26.06
CA GLU A 119 -4.21 1.39 27.44
C GLU A 119 -3.62 0.41 28.44
N GLY A 120 -2.90 0.94 29.43
CA GLY A 120 -2.19 0.14 30.43
C GLY A 120 -1.02 -0.68 29.89
N LYS A 121 -0.65 -0.52 28.61
CA LYS A 121 0.41 -1.31 27.95
C LYS A 121 1.78 -0.61 27.96
N SER A 122 2.83 -1.36 27.60
CA SER A 122 4.21 -0.88 27.48
C SER A 122 4.49 -0.29 26.09
N VAL A 123 4.93 0.97 26.03
CA VAL A 123 5.16 1.72 24.77
C VAL A 123 6.64 2.12 24.64
N LEU A 124 7.23 1.88 23.48
CA LEU A 124 8.54 2.41 23.08
C LEU A 124 8.34 3.46 21.99
N GLU A 125 8.68 4.72 22.27
CA GLU A 125 8.67 5.80 21.29
C GLU A 125 10.10 6.06 20.79
N LEU A 126 10.33 5.81 19.51
CA LEU A 126 11.63 5.99 18.84
C LEU A 126 11.63 7.29 18.02
N GLY A 127 12.64 8.14 18.23
CA GLY A 127 12.70 9.46 17.62
C GLY A 127 11.69 10.43 18.25
N ALA A 128 11.58 10.40 19.59
CA ALA A 128 10.56 11.14 20.34
C ALA A 128 10.70 12.68 20.22
N GLY A 129 11.88 13.17 19.84
CA GLY A 129 12.25 14.58 19.81
C GLY A 129 11.89 15.29 21.10
N ILE A 130 11.24 16.45 20.99
CA ILE A 130 10.81 17.26 22.14
C ILE A 130 9.53 16.75 22.82
N GLY A 131 8.92 15.66 22.33
CA GLY A 131 7.78 15.01 22.97
C GLY A 131 6.41 15.44 22.48
N ARG A 132 6.26 15.57 21.15
CA ARG A 132 5.00 15.88 20.47
C ARG A 132 3.91 14.85 20.78
N PHE A 133 4.30 13.57 20.80
CA PHE A 133 3.41 12.45 21.11
C PHE A 133 3.64 11.88 22.51
N THR A 134 4.86 11.94 23.07
CA THR A 134 5.21 11.39 24.39
C THR A 134 4.17 11.70 25.48
N GLY A 135 3.74 12.95 25.60
CA GLY A 135 2.76 13.35 26.61
C GLY A 135 1.37 12.76 26.39
N GLU A 136 0.93 12.63 25.14
CA GLU A 136 -0.36 12.02 24.79
C GLU A 136 -0.33 10.50 25.00
N LEU A 137 0.78 9.85 24.62
CA LEU A 137 0.98 8.43 24.85
C LEU A 137 1.04 8.11 26.36
N ALA A 138 1.74 8.93 27.15
CA ALA A 138 1.89 8.74 28.60
C ALA A 138 0.57 8.84 29.38
N LYS A 139 -0.45 9.54 28.87
CA LYS A 139 -1.76 9.63 29.53
C LYS A 139 -2.49 8.28 29.58
N THR A 140 -2.26 7.41 28.59
CA THR A 140 -3.02 6.17 28.41
C THR A 140 -2.14 4.92 28.61
N ALA A 141 -0.86 4.99 28.25
CA ALA A 141 0.08 3.88 28.40
C ALA A 141 0.33 3.53 29.87
N GLY A 142 0.53 2.24 30.15
CA GLY A 142 0.96 1.79 31.47
C GLY A 142 2.39 2.25 31.78
N ASN A 143 3.27 2.20 30.77
CA ASN A 143 4.59 2.82 30.80
C ASN A 143 5.04 3.21 29.39
N ILE A 144 5.88 4.24 29.31
CA ILE A 144 6.49 4.68 28.05
C ILE A 144 8.00 4.89 28.23
N LEU A 145 8.78 4.40 27.28
CA LEU A 145 10.18 4.77 27.07
C LEU A 145 10.28 5.66 25.84
N ALA A 146 10.60 6.93 26.03
CA ALA A 146 10.87 7.88 24.95
C ALA A 146 12.38 7.93 24.67
N LEU A 147 12.76 7.73 23.41
CA LEU A 147 14.14 7.67 22.95
C LEU A 147 14.39 8.67 21.83
N ASP A 148 15.47 9.44 21.93
CA ASP A 148 15.96 10.29 20.84
C ASP A 148 17.49 10.37 20.89
N PHE A 149 18.15 10.48 19.74
CA PHE A 149 19.61 10.56 19.66
C PHE A 149 20.16 11.99 19.84
N ILE A 150 19.30 13.02 19.83
CA ILE A 150 19.64 14.41 20.12
C ILE A 150 19.41 14.68 21.61
N GLU A 151 20.50 14.83 22.35
CA GLU A 151 20.47 14.99 23.81
C GLU A 151 19.64 16.21 24.26
N SER A 152 19.73 17.34 23.55
CA SER A 152 18.96 18.55 23.86
C SER A 152 17.45 18.33 23.66
N ALA A 153 17.06 17.57 22.63
CA ALA A 153 15.67 17.26 22.34
C ALA A 153 15.07 16.36 23.42
N ILE A 154 15.74 15.26 23.78
CA ILE A 154 15.20 14.36 24.82
C ILE A 154 15.22 15.00 26.22
N LYS A 155 16.19 15.88 26.53
CA LYS A 155 16.17 16.69 27.76
C LYS A 155 14.98 17.65 27.76
N LYS A 156 14.67 18.29 26.63
CA LYS A 156 13.48 19.14 26.49
C LYS A 156 12.20 18.32 26.70
N ASN A 157 12.11 17.14 26.10
CA ASN A 157 10.99 16.22 26.30
C ASN A 157 10.81 15.86 27.78
N LYS A 158 11.90 15.46 28.46
CA LYS A 158 11.88 15.19 29.91
C LYS A 158 11.45 16.41 30.73
N SER A 159 11.83 17.63 30.34
CA SER A 159 11.40 18.85 31.04
C SER A 159 9.89 19.11 30.91
N ILE A 160 9.27 18.71 29.78
CA ILE A 160 7.85 18.88 29.52
C ILE A 160 7.05 17.73 30.16
N ASN A 161 7.47 16.50 29.92
CA ASN A 161 6.71 15.28 30.21
C ASN A 161 7.21 14.49 31.43
N GLY A 162 8.30 14.91 32.08
CA GLY A 162 8.87 14.18 33.22
C GLY A 162 8.01 14.16 34.49
N HIS A 163 6.90 14.90 34.50
CA HIS A 163 5.87 14.83 35.54
C HIS A 163 5.04 13.54 35.46
N TYR A 164 5.01 12.87 34.30
CA TYR A 164 4.43 11.54 34.13
C TYR A 164 5.35 10.48 34.76
N LYS A 165 4.92 9.91 35.88
CA LYS A 165 5.71 8.90 36.63
C LYS A 165 5.94 7.60 35.85
N ASN A 166 5.13 7.36 34.82
CA ASN A 166 5.21 6.23 33.93
C ASN A 166 6.08 6.50 32.68
N ALA A 167 6.70 7.68 32.56
CA ALA A 167 7.56 8.05 31.44
C ALA A 167 9.06 7.97 31.79
N SER A 168 9.81 7.24 30.98
CA SER A 168 11.27 7.14 31.01
C SER A 168 11.87 7.75 29.74
N PHE A 169 13.09 8.26 29.84
CA PHE A 169 13.74 9.02 28.75
C PHE A 169 15.16 8.52 28.53
N MET A 170 15.53 8.27 27.27
CA MET A 170 16.84 7.75 26.90
C MET A 170 17.44 8.54 25.73
N CYS A 171 18.70 8.95 25.88
CA CYS A 171 19.49 9.48 24.77
C CYS A 171 20.27 8.34 24.13
N ALA A 172 19.84 7.87 22.97
CA ALA A 172 20.50 6.78 22.25
C ALA A 172 20.21 6.85 20.75
N ASP A 173 21.15 6.36 19.93
CA ASP A 173 20.90 6.11 18.51
C ASP A 173 20.23 4.73 18.36
N VAL A 174 19.14 4.69 17.59
CA VAL A 174 18.38 3.46 17.33
C VAL A 174 19.22 2.41 16.59
N THR A 175 20.24 2.83 15.84
CA THR A 175 21.14 1.91 15.12
C THR A 175 22.27 1.37 15.99
N SER A 176 22.50 1.96 17.17
CA SER A 176 23.59 1.55 18.05
C SER A 176 23.44 0.10 18.49
N GLN A 177 24.54 -0.67 18.41
CA GLN A 177 24.63 -2.03 18.94
C GLN A 177 24.60 -2.06 20.47
N ASP A 178 24.92 -0.93 21.12
CA ASP A 178 24.88 -0.78 22.58
C ASP A 178 23.48 -0.42 23.11
N LEU A 179 22.51 -0.20 22.21
CA LEU A 179 21.11 0.00 22.59
C LEU A 179 20.47 -1.35 22.95
N LEU A 180 20.60 -1.71 24.23
CA LEU A 180 20.09 -2.93 24.81
C LEU A 180 18.64 -2.75 25.28
N ILE A 181 17.69 -3.28 24.50
CA ILE A 181 16.28 -3.39 24.88
C ILE A 181 15.94 -4.86 25.09
N GLN A 182 15.29 -5.15 26.23
CA GLN A 182 14.86 -6.50 26.58
C GLN A 182 13.89 -7.06 25.54
N ALA A 183 14.08 -8.32 25.14
CA ALA A 183 13.16 -9.01 24.23
C ALA A 183 11.76 -9.14 24.84
N ASN A 184 10.73 -9.10 23.99
CA ASN A 184 9.32 -9.24 24.38
C ASN A 184 8.87 -8.31 25.54
N SER A 185 9.36 -7.07 25.56
CA SER A 185 9.11 -6.12 26.65
C SER A 185 8.06 -5.04 26.29
N PHE A 186 7.84 -4.78 25.01
CA PHE A 186 6.93 -3.74 24.53
C PHE A 186 5.70 -4.32 23.84
N ASP A 187 4.55 -3.66 24.05
CA ASP A 187 3.28 -3.96 23.39
C ASP A 187 3.05 -3.07 22.17
N LEU A 188 3.64 -1.87 22.15
CA LEU A 188 3.64 -0.94 21.04
C LEU A 188 5.03 -0.34 20.87
N ILE A 189 5.57 -0.40 19.65
CA ILE A 189 6.70 0.43 19.24
C ILE A 189 6.17 1.48 18.25
N PHE A 190 6.40 2.75 18.55
CA PHE A 190 5.86 3.89 17.83
C PHE A 190 7.00 4.78 17.32
N SER A 191 6.94 5.14 16.04
CA SER A 191 7.77 6.21 15.47
C SER A 191 6.96 7.05 14.46
N ASN A 192 7.36 8.31 14.27
CA ASN A 192 6.75 9.18 13.27
C ASN A 192 7.84 10.07 12.66
N TRP A 193 8.31 9.70 11.46
CA TRP A 193 9.53 10.13 10.78
C TRP A 193 10.81 9.64 11.46
N LEU A 194 11.18 8.39 11.21
CA LEU A 194 12.42 7.80 11.72
C LEU A 194 13.21 7.14 10.60
N PHE A 195 12.62 6.16 9.91
CA PHE A 195 13.32 5.30 8.95
C PHE A 195 13.87 6.07 7.74
N MET A 196 13.29 7.22 7.40
CA MET A 196 13.83 8.13 6.39
C MET A 196 15.20 8.75 6.76
N TYR A 197 15.68 8.56 8.00
CA TYR A 197 16.99 9.01 8.49
C TYR A 197 17.97 7.85 8.77
N LEU A 198 17.65 6.66 8.27
CA LEU A 198 18.47 5.46 8.34
C LEU A 198 18.85 5.03 6.92
N SER A 199 20.02 4.42 6.72
CA SER A 199 20.35 3.72 5.47
C SER A 199 19.46 2.49 5.28
N ASP A 200 19.44 1.89 4.09
CA ASP A 200 18.61 0.71 3.81
C ASP A 200 18.98 -0.47 4.74
N GLU A 201 20.28 -0.70 4.94
CA GLU A 201 20.79 -1.74 5.84
C GLU A 201 20.45 -1.47 7.31
N GLU A 202 20.52 -0.20 7.75
CA GLU A 202 20.12 0.18 9.10
C GLU A 202 18.62 0.00 9.35
N VAL A 203 17.77 0.23 8.33
CA VAL A 203 16.33 -0.07 8.41
C VAL A 203 16.12 -1.57 8.60
N GLU A 204 16.74 -2.42 7.77
CA GLU A 204 16.62 -3.89 7.87
C GLU A 204 17.05 -4.40 9.25
N GLN A 205 18.20 -3.93 9.75
CA GLN A 205 18.72 -4.31 11.07
C GLN A 205 17.80 -3.84 12.22
N LEU A 206 17.29 -2.60 12.15
CA LEU A 206 16.38 -2.06 13.17
C LEU A 206 15.06 -2.82 13.20
N VAL A 207 14.48 -3.17 12.05
CA VAL A 207 13.23 -3.94 11.97
C VAL A 207 13.40 -5.31 12.64
N GLN A 208 14.51 -6.02 12.37
CA GLN A 208 14.81 -7.30 13.03
C GLN A 208 14.88 -7.16 14.56
N ARG A 209 15.45 -6.06 15.06
CA ARG A 209 15.50 -5.76 16.49
C ARG A 209 14.13 -5.44 17.08
N MET A 210 13.33 -4.62 16.39
CA MET A 210 11.98 -4.26 16.83
C MET A 210 11.10 -5.51 17.00
N VAL A 211 11.17 -6.48 16.07
CA VAL A 211 10.44 -7.75 16.21
C VAL A 211 10.87 -8.53 17.45
N LYS A 212 12.16 -8.48 17.85
CA LYS A 212 12.65 -9.12 19.08
C LYS A 212 12.13 -8.40 20.33
N TRP A 213 12.09 -7.07 20.32
CA TRP A 213 11.62 -6.27 21.46
C TRP A 213 10.11 -6.37 21.70
N LEU A 214 9.35 -6.57 20.63
CA LEU A 214 7.89 -6.61 20.67
C LEU A 214 7.37 -7.96 21.20
N LYS A 215 6.36 -7.92 22.06
CA LYS A 215 5.60 -9.11 22.46
C LYS A 215 4.82 -9.69 21.29
N VAL A 216 4.53 -10.99 21.31
CA VAL A 216 3.57 -11.60 20.38
C VAL A 216 2.21 -10.93 20.55
N GLY A 217 1.57 -10.56 19.44
CA GLY A 217 0.34 -9.76 19.43
C GLY A 217 0.55 -8.25 19.61
N GLY A 218 1.78 -7.81 19.92
CA GLY A 218 2.15 -6.40 19.97
C GLY A 218 2.27 -5.77 18.58
N TYR A 219 2.35 -4.44 18.55
CA TYR A 219 2.29 -3.66 17.32
C TYR A 219 3.51 -2.76 17.08
N ILE A 220 3.84 -2.56 15.81
CA ILE A 220 4.78 -1.54 15.36
C ILE A 220 4.00 -0.54 14.51
N PHE A 221 3.97 0.72 14.93
CA PHE A 221 3.50 1.83 14.12
C PHE A 221 4.69 2.67 13.66
N PHE A 222 4.75 2.96 12.37
CA PHE A 222 5.66 3.96 11.85
C PHE A 222 5.04 4.75 10.72
N ARG A 223 5.56 5.96 10.50
CA ARG A 223 5.11 6.86 9.43
C ARG A 223 6.31 7.54 8.81
N GLU A 224 6.35 7.62 7.48
CA GLU A 224 7.48 8.22 6.75
C GLU A 224 7.03 9.18 5.64
N SER A 225 7.96 10.05 5.22
CA SER A 225 7.83 10.78 3.95
C SER A 225 8.35 9.91 2.82
N CYS A 226 7.48 9.55 1.87
CA CYS A 226 7.83 8.77 0.70
C CYS A 226 8.01 9.66 -0.54
N PHE A 227 8.69 9.13 -1.56
CA PHE A 227 8.97 9.75 -2.87
C PHE A 227 9.84 11.01 -2.85
N HIS A 228 9.44 12.05 -2.12
CA HIS A 228 10.18 13.31 -2.04
C HIS A 228 9.87 14.10 -0.77
N GLN A 229 10.61 15.20 -0.59
CA GLN A 229 10.45 16.13 0.52
C GLN A 229 9.01 16.65 0.66
N SER A 230 8.52 16.72 1.90
CA SER A 230 7.21 17.27 2.25
C SER A 230 7.26 18.74 2.70
N GLY A 231 8.12 19.05 3.67
CA GLY A 231 8.25 20.40 4.23
C GLY A 231 8.82 21.40 3.22
N ASP A 232 8.50 22.68 3.35
CA ASP A 232 8.95 23.75 2.45
C ASP A 232 10.16 24.56 2.97
N SER A 233 10.65 24.23 4.18
CA SER A 233 11.80 24.90 4.76
C SER A 233 13.07 24.69 3.92
N LYS A 234 13.84 25.77 3.73
CA LYS A 234 15.12 25.72 3.03
C LYS A 234 16.13 24.90 3.85
N ARG A 235 16.79 23.95 3.20
CA ARG A 235 17.80 23.06 3.80
C ARG A 235 19.10 23.20 3.01
N LYS A 236 20.22 23.44 3.70
CA LYS A 236 21.54 23.53 3.03
C LYS A 236 22.04 22.17 2.57
N VAL A 237 21.81 21.16 3.41
CA VAL A 237 22.10 19.75 3.16
C VAL A 237 20.87 18.97 3.60
N ASN A 238 20.47 17.96 2.84
CA ASN A 238 19.32 17.12 3.14
C ASN A 238 19.68 15.65 2.90
N PRO A 239 20.17 14.91 3.92
CA PRO A 239 20.55 13.51 3.81
C PRO A 239 19.34 12.55 3.92
N THR A 240 18.10 13.06 3.86
CA THR A 240 16.90 12.24 4.05
C THR A 240 16.68 11.28 2.90
N HIS A 241 16.35 10.02 3.22
CA HIS A 241 16.00 8.97 2.26
C HIS A 241 14.49 8.96 1.97
N TYR A 242 14.08 9.60 0.89
CA TYR A 242 12.69 9.58 0.42
C TYR A 242 12.43 8.34 -0.45
N ARG A 243 12.11 7.24 0.22
CA ARG A 243 11.92 5.94 -0.45
C ARG A 243 10.56 5.80 -1.09
N GLU A 244 10.45 4.84 -1.99
CA GLU A 244 9.15 4.32 -2.40
C GLU A 244 8.54 3.47 -1.26
N PRO A 245 7.21 3.52 -1.05
CA PRO A 245 6.52 2.78 0.02
C PRO A 245 6.72 1.26 -0.04
N ARG A 246 6.94 0.71 -1.24
CA ARG A 246 7.22 -0.72 -1.44
C ARG A 246 8.48 -1.19 -0.73
N PHE A 247 9.47 -0.31 -0.52
CA PHE A 247 10.67 -0.64 0.23
C PHE A 247 10.31 -1.02 1.67
N TYR A 248 9.59 -0.13 2.37
CA TYR A 248 9.21 -0.36 3.77
C TYR A 248 8.30 -1.59 3.90
N THR A 249 7.33 -1.73 3.00
CA THR A 249 6.41 -2.87 2.99
C THR A 249 7.16 -4.19 2.81
N LYS A 250 8.13 -4.23 1.90
CA LYS A 250 8.98 -5.40 1.67
C LYS A 250 9.83 -5.75 2.90
N VAL A 251 10.60 -4.79 3.42
CA VAL A 251 11.53 -5.02 4.55
C VAL A 251 10.78 -5.55 5.78
N PHE A 252 9.63 -4.96 6.10
CA PHE A 252 8.83 -5.41 7.24
C PHE A 252 8.18 -6.77 6.99
N LYS A 253 7.73 -7.05 5.77
CA LYS A 253 7.08 -8.32 5.42
C LYS A 253 8.06 -9.50 5.40
N GLU A 254 9.29 -9.29 4.92
CA GLU A 254 10.35 -10.29 4.84
C GLU A 254 11.08 -10.51 6.17
N CYS A 255 10.77 -9.69 7.19
CA CYS A 255 11.38 -9.84 8.50
C CYS A 255 10.85 -11.09 9.22
N HIS A 256 11.75 -12.06 9.41
CA HIS A 256 11.52 -13.24 10.23
C HIS A 256 12.39 -13.21 11.49
N ALA A 257 11.78 -13.47 12.64
CA ALA A 257 12.49 -13.61 13.90
C ALA A 257 12.26 -15.00 14.49
N PHE A 258 13.23 -15.45 15.28
CA PHE A 258 13.16 -16.69 16.04
C PHE A 258 13.39 -16.38 17.51
N ASP A 259 12.65 -17.02 18.41
CA ASP A 259 13.00 -17.04 19.83
C ASP A 259 14.00 -18.16 20.15
N GLU A 260 14.42 -18.22 21.41
CA GLU A 260 15.38 -19.22 21.92
C GLU A 260 14.83 -20.66 21.82
N ASP A 261 13.50 -20.80 21.81
CA ASP A 261 12.80 -22.09 21.68
C ASP A 261 12.61 -22.52 20.21
N GLY A 262 13.05 -21.71 19.25
CA GLY A 262 12.95 -21.97 17.82
C GLY A 262 11.58 -21.65 17.21
N ASN A 263 10.68 -20.98 17.94
CA ASN A 263 9.42 -20.50 17.37
C ASN A 263 9.71 -19.36 16.39
N SER A 264 9.07 -19.41 15.22
CA SER A 264 9.18 -18.36 14.21
C SER A 264 8.05 -17.33 14.36
N PHE A 265 8.42 -16.06 14.19
CA PHE A 265 7.51 -14.92 14.17
C PHE A 265 7.70 -14.11 12.89
N GLU A 266 6.60 -13.50 12.45
CA GLU A 266 6.57 -12.57 11.33
C GLU A 266 5.73 -11.34 11.67
N LEU A 267 5.76 -10.35 10.78
CA LEU A 267 4.91 -9.17 10.87
C LEU A 267 3.73 -9.28 9.91
N SER A 268 2.54 -9.08 10.47
CA SER A 268 1.29 -9.00 9.74
C SER A 268 0.89 -7.55 9.54
N LEU A 269 0.66 -7.13 8.29
CA LEU A 269 0.21 -5.77 8.01
C LEU A 269 -1.25 -5.61 8.45
N VAL A 270 -1.50 -4.59 9.27
CA VAL A 270 -2.82 -4.25 9.82
C VAL A 270 -3.37 -2.99 9.16
N THR A 271 -2.54 -1.98 8.97
CA THR A 271 -2.92 -0.72 8.32
C THR A 271 -1.79 -0.24 7.43
N TYR A 272 -2.14 0.28 6.26
CA TYR A 272 -1.25 0.92 5.31
C TYR A 272 -2.04 1.99 4.57
N LYS A 273 -1.82 3.25 4.90
CA LYS A 273 -2.57 4.40 4.33
C LYS A 273 -1.78 5.70 4.37
N CYS A 274 -2.23 6.68 3.60
CA CYS A 274 -1.72 8.05 3.68
C CYS A 274 -2.35 8.82 4.86
N ILE A 275 -1.67 9.87 5.31
CA ILE A 275 -2.13 10.78 6.37
C ILE A 275 -3.00 11.88 5.75
N GLY A 276 -4.29 11.87 6.06
CA GLY A 276 -5.33 12.74 5.53
C GLY A 276 -5.06 14.22 5.77
N ALA A 277 -4.48 14.60 6.91
CA ALA A 277 -4.06 15.97 7.18
C ALA A 277 -3.10 16.50 6.10
N TYR A 278 -2.19 15.66 5.60
CA TYR A 278 -1.26 16.03 4.53
C TYR A 278 -1.91 16.02 3.15
N VAL A 279 -2.84 15.09 2.88
CA VAL A 279 -3.64 15.12 1.66
C VAL A 279 -4.41 16.43 1.57
N LYS A 280 -5.07 16.83 2.65
CA LYS A 280 -5.86 18.07 2.73
C LYS A 280 -5.01 19.33 2.56
N ASN A 281 -3.89 19.43 3.28
CA ASN A 281 -3.11 20.66 3.38
C ASN A 281 -2.01 20.78 2.32
N LYS A 282 -1.40 19.67 1.90
CA LYS A 282 -0.25 19.63 0.99
C LYS A 282 -0.59 19.05 -0.39
N LYS A 283 -1.84 18.60 -0.59
CA LYS A 283 -2.36 18.09 -1.86
C LYS A 283 -1.51 16.97 -2.46
N ASN A 284 -0.99 16.09 -1.61
CA ASN A 284 -0.28 14.87 -1.98
C ASN A 284 -0.50 13.79 -0.92
N GLN A 285 -0.26 12.53 -1.29
CA GLN A 285 -0.47 11.35 -0.44
C GLN A 285 0.85 10.73 0.04
N ASN A 286 1.94 11.50 0.02
CA ASN A 286 3.29 10.96 0.22
C ASN A 286 3.64 10.72 1.70
N GLN A 287 2.76 11.12 2.60
CA GLN A 287 2.89 10.88 4.02
C GLN A 287 2.13 9.61 4.35
N ILE A 288 2.86 8.54 4.62
CA ILE A 288 2.28 7.20 4.67
C ILE A 288 2.65 6.56 5.99
N CYS A 289 1.68 5.90 6.61
CA CYS A 289 1.87 5.15 7.84
C CYS A 289 1.59 3.66 7.63
N TRP A 290 2.25 2.87 8.46
CA TRP A 290 2.06 1.44 8.57
C TRP A 290 1.80 1.06 10.01
N LEU A 291 0.89 0.11 10.20
CA LEU A 291 0.69 -0.60 11.45
C LEU A 291 0.90 -2.09 11.20
N TRP A 292 1.88 -2.66 11.89
CA TRP A 292 2.19 -4.08 11.83
C TRP A 292 1.91 -4.74 13.17
N GLN A 293 1.46 -5.99 13.16
CA GLN A 293 1.31 -6.83 14.35
C GLN A 293 2.29 -8.00 14.29
N LYS A 294 3.01 -8.27 15.37
CA LYS A 294 3.83 -9.48 15.49
C LYS A 294 2.91 -10.68 15.72
N VAL A 295 2.99 -11.66 14.83
CA VAL A 295 2.20 -12.90 14.90
C VAL A 295 3.14 -14.10 14.89
N LYS A 296 2.68 -15.25 15.37
CA LYS A 296 3.42 -16.50 15.14
C LYS A 296 3.36 -16.84 13.65
N SER A 297 4.44 -17.30 13.05
CA SER A 297 4.46 -17.63 11.61
C SER A 297 3.49 -18.78 11.25
N THR A 298 3.05 -19.55 12.25
CA THR A 298 2.03 -20.60 12.17
C THR A 298 0.59 -20.11 12.36
N GLU A 299 0.36 -18.87 12.79
CA GLU A 299 -0.99 -18.30 12.93
C GLU A 299 -1.57 -18.00 11.55
N ASP A 300 -2.68 -18.67 11.24
CA ASP A 300 -3.28 -18.72 9.93
C ASP A 300 -4.12 -17.46 9.65
N ARG A 301 -3.53 -16.45 8.98
CA ARG A 301 -4.32 -15.49 8.17
C ARG A 301 -4.62 -16.09 6.80
N GLY A 302 -5.16 -17.31 6.80
CA GLY A 302 -5.32 -18.15 5.62
C GLY A 302 -6.00 -17.43 4.47
N PHE A 303 -7.00 -16.58 4.77
CA PHE A 303 -7.73 -15.86 3.73
C PHE A 303 -6.95 -14.72 3.06
N GLN A 304 -6.29 -13.83 3.82
CA GLN A 304 -5.44 -12.79 3.24
C GLN A 304 -4.25 -13.41 2.47
N ARG A 305 -3.61 -14.44 3.03
CA ARG A 305 -2.54 -15.19 2.34
C ARG A 305 -3.08 -15.91 1.09
N PHE A 306 -4.29 -16.45 1.13
CA PHE A 306 -4.93 -17.06 -0.04
C PHE A 306 -5.15 -16.03 -1.15
N LEU A 307 -5.67 -14.85 -0.82
CA LEU A 307 -5.84 -13.77 -1.79
C LEU A 307 -4.48 -13.39 -2.41
N ASP A 308 -3.48 -13.05 -1.59
CA ASP A 308 -2.19 -12.54 -2.08
C ASP A 308 -1.32 -13.60 -2.77
N ASN A 309 -1.46 -14.89 -2.44
CA ASN A 309 -0.61 -15.96 -3.00
C ASN A 309 -1.27 -16.81 -4.10
N VAL A 310 -2.61 -16.81 -4.19
CA VAL A 310 -3.33 -17.66 -5.15
C VAL A 310 -3.96 -16.81 -6.25
N GLN A 311 -5.04 -16.08 -5.94
CA GLN A 311 -5.83 -15.39 -6.96
C GLN A 311 -5.25 -14.02 -7.33
N TYR A 312 -4.77 -13.28 -6.33
CA TYR A 312 -4.33 -11.88 -6.44
C TYR A 312 -2.83 -11.73 -6.11
N LYS A 313 -2.02 -12.70 -6.54
CA LYS A 313 -0.58 -12.49 -6.71
C LYS A 313 -0.34 -11.36 -7.71
N THR A 314 0.77 -10.62 -7.59
CA THR A 314 1.10 -9.46 -8.43
C THR A 314 0.93 -9.74 -9.94
N SER A 315 1.45 -10.87 -10.45
CA SER A 315 1.29 -11.23 -11.87
C SER A 315 -0.16 -11.55 -12.24
N GLY A 316 -0.92 -12.12 -11.31
CA GLY A 316 -2.36 -12.37 -11.44
C GLY A 316 -3.16 -11.08 -11.58
N ILE A 317 -2.85 -10.08 -10.76
CA ILE A 317 -3.47 -8.74 -10.81
C ILE A 317 -3.18 -8.08 -12.18
N LEU A 318 -1.91 -8.04 -12.59
CA LEU A 318 -1.50 -7.38 -13.83
C LEU A 318 -2.08 -8.06 -15.08
N ARG A 319 -2.20 -9.40 -15.10
CA ARG A 319 -2.87 -10.10 -16.21
C ARG A 319 -4.38 -9.87 -16.24
N TYR A 320 -5.02 -9.79 -15.06
CA TYR A 320 -6.45 -9.42 -14.98
C TYR A 320 -6.70 -8.01 -15.50
N GLU A 321 -5.86 -7.06 -15.10
CA GLU A 321 -5.92 -5.70 -15.63
C GLU A 321 -5.82 -5.65 -17.15
N ARG A 322 -4.96 -6.49 -17.75
CA ARG A 322 -4.79 -6.49 -19.21
C ARG A 322 -6.04 -6.94 -19.98
N ILE A 323 -6.87 -7.82 -19.41
CA ILE A 323 -8.13 -8.24 -20.04
C ILE A 323 -9.32 -7.34 -19.68
N PHE A 324 -9.44 -6.88 -18.43
CA PHE A 324 -10.56 -6.02 -18.01
C PHE A 324 -10.38 -4.55 -18.44
N GLY A 325 -9.14 -4.07 -18.49
CA GLY A 325 -8.78 -2.68 -18.82
C GLY A 325 -7.98 -2.00 -17.72
N GLU A 326 -7.19 -1.00 -18.11
CA GLU A 326 -6.31 -0.22 -17.21
C GLU A 326 -7.05 0.31 -15.99
N GLY A 327 -6.54 -0.01 -14.80
CA GLY A 327 -7.12 0.37 -13.51
C GLY A 327 -8.15 -0.61 -12.95
N TYR A 328 -8.58 -1.63 -13.69
CA TYR A 328 -9.71 -2.48 -13.31
C TYR A 328 -9.33 -3.97 -13.22
N VAL A 329 -9.94 -4.65 -12.25
CA VAL A 329 -9.81 -6.10 -12.04
C VAL A 329 -11.18 -6.80 -12.02
N SER A 330 -12.17 -6.16 -12.65
CA SER A 330 -13.57 -6.58 -12.64
C SER A 330 -14.27 -6.29 -13.97
N THR A 331 -15.43 -6.93 -14.11
CA THR A 331 -16.21 -7.07 -15.35
C THR A 331 -16.42 -5.74 -16.09
N GLY A 332 -15.96 -5.65 -17.34
CA GLY A 332 -16.23 -4.54 -18.27
C GLY A 332 -15.43 -3.26 -18.01
N GLY A 333 -14.54 -3.27 -17.02
CA GLY A 333 -13.63 -2.18 -16.70
C GLY A 333 -14.34 -0.82 -16.56
N VAL A 334 -13.84 0.18 -17.27
CA VAL A 334 -14.37 1.55 -17.21
C VAL A 334 -15.79 1.68 -17.76
N GLU A 335 -16.21 0.84 -18.72
CA GLU A 335 -17.51 0.97 -19.40
C GLU A 335 -18.67 0.69 -18.44
N THR A 336 -18.62 -0.45 -17.75
CA THR A 336 -19.61 -0.81 -16.72
C THR A 336 -19.49 0.07 -15.48
N THR A 337 -18.27 0.53 -15.16
CA THR A 337 -18.05 1.48 -14.05
C THR A 337 -18.78 2.79 -14.30
N LYS A 338 -18.67 3.38 -15.50
CA LYS A 338 -19.44 4.58 -15.87
C LYS A 338 -20.93 4.34 -15.73
N GLU A 339 -21.43 3.26 -16.34
CA GLU A 339 -22.86 2.92 -16.28
C GLU A 339 -23.40 2.80 -14.85
N PHE A 340 -22.65 2.15 -13.96
CA PHE A 340 -23.10 1.92 -12.59
C PHE A 340 -22.98 3.17 -11.73
N VAL A 341 -21.89 3.92 -11.88
CA VAL A 341 -21.68 5.18 -11.15
C VAL A 341 -22.72 6.23 -11.54
N ASP A 342 -23.17 6.27 -12.80
CA ASP A 342 -24.25 7.16 -13.24
C ASP A 342 -25.56 6.95 -12.45
N LYS A 343 -25.80 5.75 -11.89
CA LYS A 343 -26.99 5.43 -11.08
C LYS A 343 -26.91 5.94 -9.64
N LEU A 344 -25.73 6.37 -9.19
CA LEU A 344 -25.49 6.82 -7.81
C LEU A 344 -25.89 8.28 -7.58
N ASP A 345 -26.09 9.07 -8.63
CA ASP A 345 -26.36 10.51 -8.55
C ASP A 345 -25.30 11.27 -7.72
N LEU A 346 -24.02 10.89 -7.84
CA LEU A 346 -22.92 11.49 -7.09
C LEU A 346 -22.89 13.03 -7.25
N LYS A 347 -22.56 13.72 -6.16
CA LYS A 347 -22.40 15.17 -6.12
C LYS A 347 -21.01 15.52 -5.60
N PRO A 348 -20.46 16.68 -6.00
CA PRO A 348 -19.22 17.21 -5.43
C PRO A 348 -19.25 17.20 -3.90
N GLY A 349 -18.19 16.70 -3.28
CA GLY A 349 -18.05 16.57 -1.83
C GLY A 349 -18.75 15.36 -1.19
N HIS A 350 -19.48 14.52 -1.95
CA HIS A 350 -19.96 13.24 -1.43
C HIS A 350 -18.79 12.37 -0.97
N LYS A 351 -18.99 11.64 0.13
CA LYS A 351 -18.03 10.66 0.63
C LYS A 351 -18.48 9.24 0.24
N VAL A 352 -17.64 8.54 -0.51
CA VAL A 352 -17.89 7.18 -1.01
C VAL A 352 -16.97 6.20 -0.29
N LEU A 353 -17.51 5.07 0.16
CA LEU A 353 -16.73 3.91 0.58
C LEU A 353 -16.73 2.89 -0.57
N ASP A 354 -15.56 2.55 -1.12
CA ASP A 354 -15.40 1.43 -2.04
C ASP A 354 -14.89 0.20 -1.27
N VAL A 355 -15.69 -0.88 -1.26
CA VAL A 355 -15.39 -2.14 -0.59
C VAL A 355 -14.89 -3.15 -1.62
N GLY A 356 -13.59 -3.44 -1.56
CA GLY A 356 -12.87 -4.22 -2.58
C GLY A 356 -12.36 -3.34 -3.71
N CYS A 357 -11.73 -2.21 -3.38
CA CYS A 357 -11.31 -1.20 -4.35
C CYS A 357 -10.25 -1.70 -5.35
N GLY A 358 -9.61 -2.84 -5.09
CA GLY A 358 -8.59 -3.41 -5.97
C GLY A 358 -7.44 -2.44 -6.21
N ILE A 359 -7.10 -2.20 -7.48
CA ILE A 359 -6.00 -1.32 -7.90
C ILE A 359 -6.42 0.14 -8.14
N GLY A 360 -7.63 0.53 -7.73
CA GLY A 360 -8.02 1.93 -7.59
C GLY A 360 -8.78 2.58 -8.77
N GLY A 361 -8.96 1.88 -9.90
CA GLY A 361 -9.48 2.51 -11.13
C GLY A 361 -10.88 3.11 -10.99
N GLY A 362 -11.77 2.43 -10.27
CA GLY A 362 -13.11 2.94 -9.96
C GLY A 362 -13.08 4.15 -9.04
N ASP A 363 -12.20 4.12 -8.03
CA ASP A 363 -12.03 5.21 -7.06
C ASP A 363 -11.53 6.49 -7.73
N PHE A 364 -10.50 6.37 -8.58
CA PHE A 364 -9.98 7.50 -9.34
C PHE A 364 -11.05 8.09 -10.26
N TYR A 365 -11.80 7.23 -10.96
CA TYR A 365 -12.88 7.68 -11.83
C TYR A 365 -13.95 8.46 -11.06
N MET A 366 -14.44 7.92 -9.93
CA MET A 366 -15.44 8.62 -9.10
C MET A 366 -14.91 9.97 -8.58
N ALA A 367 -13.69 9.99 -8.05
CA ALA A 367 -13.10 11.20 -7.48
C ALA A 367 -12.80 12.27 -8.55
N GLU A 368 -12.33 11.90 -9.74
CA GLU A 368 -11.98 12.83 -10.81
C GLU A 368 -13.21 13.37 -11.55
N GLU A 369 -14.19 12.52 -11.87
CA GLU A 369 -15.36 12.91 -12.66
C GLU A 369 -16.40 13.66 -11.81
N TYR A 370 -16.56 13.28 -10.53
CA TYR A 370 -17.65 13.77 -9.69
C TYR A 370 -17.20 14.64 -8.51
N ASP A 371 -15.89 14.90 -8.36
CA ASP A 371 -15.30 15.64 -7.23
C ASP A 371 -15.72 15.07 -5.87
N THR A 372 -15.79 13.74 -5.78
CA THR A 372 -16.10 13.02 -4.54
C THR A 372 -14.84 12.69 -3.74
N HIS A 373 -15.01 12.48 -2.44
CA HIS A 373 -13.97 11.89 -1.59
C HIS A 373 -14.19 10.38 -1.48
N VAL A 374 -13.27 9.58 -2.03
CA VAL A 374 -13.39 8.12 -2.05
C VAL A 374 -12.45 7.50 -1.02
N VAL A 375 -12.99 6.61 -0.20
CA VAL A 375 -12.27 5.75 0.75
C VAL A 375 -12.31 4.34 0.21
N GLY A 376 -11.21 3.86 -0.37
CA GLY A 376 -11.09 2.50 -0.88
C GLY A 376 -10.47 1.56 0.15
N ILE A 377 -11.12 0.42 0.39
CA ILE A 377 -10.56 -0.67 1.20
C ILE A 377 -10.44 -1.96 0.42
N ASP A 378 -9.36 -2.70 0.64
CA ASP A 378 -9.16 -4.04 0.11
C ASP A 378 -8.36 -4.87 1.12
N LEU A 379 -8.60 -6.18 1.17
CA LEU A 379 -7.85 -7.06 2.08
C LEU A 379 -6.47 -7.43 1.51
N SER A 380 -6.33 -7.42 0.18
CA SER A 380 -5.08 -7.75 -0.51
C SER A 380 -4.07 -6.62 -0.38
N ILE A 381 -2.90 -6.96 0.16
CA ILE A 381 -1.77 -6.01 0.26
C ILE A 381 -1.28 -5.64 -1.14
N ASN A 382 -1.29 -6.61 -2.07
CA ASN A 382 -0.86 -6.39 -3.44
C ASN A 382 -1.75 -5.36 -4.16
N MET A 383 -3.08 -5.46 -3.99
CA MET A 383 -4.05 -4.52 -4.57
C MET A 383 -3.82 -3.10 -4.08
N ILE A 384 -3.82 -2.90 -2.76
CA ILE A 384 -3.63 -1.58 -2.14
C ILE A 384 -2.25 -1.00 -2.47
N SER A 385 -1.22 -1.83 -2.61
CA SER A 385 0.10 -1.37 -3.03
C SER A 385 0.07 -0.73 -4.43
N PHE A 386 -0.60 -1.36 -5.39
CA PHE A 386 -0.81 -0.78 -6.72
C PHE A 386 -1.69 0.47 -6.68
N ALA A 387 -2.77 0.45 -5.91
CA ALA A 387 -3.68 1.60 -5.79
C ALA A 387 -2.95 2.83 -5.23
N LEU A 388 -2.17 2.66 -4.15
CA LEU A 388 -1.37 3.74 -3.57
C LEU A 388 -0.28 4.22 -4.51
N GLU A 389 0.40 3.34 -5.24
CA GLU A 389 1.38 3.73 -6.25
C GLU A 389 0.76 4.57 -7.36
N ARG A 390 -0.44 4.22 -7.83
CA ARG A 390 -1.15 4.93 -8.90
C ARG A 390 -1.80 6.24 -8.45
N ALA A 391 -2.00 6.38 -7.14
CA ALA A 391 -2.54 7.59 -6.54
C ALA A 391 -1.48 8.72 -6.49
N ILE A 392 -0.18 8.37 -6.51
CA ILE A 392 0.92 9.34 -6.49
C ILE A 392 0.77 10.36 -7.62
N GLY A 393 0.86 11.64 -7.26
CA GLY A 393 0.81 12.73 -8.23
C GLY A 393 -0.59 13.07 -8.74
N ARG A 394 -1.62 12.31 -8.35
CA ARG A 394 -3.01 12.68 -8.63
C ARG A 394 -3.50 13.73 -7.65
N SER A 395 -4.30 14.67 -8.14
CA SER A 395 -4.94 15.72 -7.33
C SER A 395 -6.32 15.33 -6.82
N CYS A 396 -6.85 14.16 -7.21
CA CYS A 396 -8.17 13.68 -6.81
C CYS A 396 -8.20 13.23 -5.34
N SER A 397 -9.38 13.29 -4.73
CA SER A 397 -9.55 13.01 -3.29
C SER A 397 -9.80 11.52 -3.03
N VAL A 398 -8.75 10.71 -3.07
CA VAL A 398 -8.83 9.27 -2.77
C VAL A 398 -7.94 8.92 -1.57
N GLU A 399 -8.36 7.98 -0.74
CA GLU A 399 -7.52 7.30 0.24
C GLU A 399 -7.70 5.79 0.14
N PHE A 400 -6.62 5.04 0.35
CA PHE A 400 -6.63 3.58 0.29
C PHE A 400 -6.13 2.99 1.62
N GLU A 401 -6.75 1.89 2.05
CA GLU A 401 -6.37 1.17 3.26
C GLU A 401 -6.46 -0.36 3.05
N VAL A 402 -5.44 -1.08 3.53
CA VAL A 402 -5.55 -2.54 3.71
C VAL A 402 -6.49 -2.84 4.87
N ALA A 403 -7.68 -3.38 4.59
CA ALA A 403 -8.66 -3.71 5.62
C ALA A 403 -9.58 -4.87 5.24
N ASP A 404 -9.92 -5.70 6.22
CA ASP A 404 -11.00 -6.69 6.10
C ASP A 404 -12.35 -6.00 6.37
N CYS A 405 -13.19 -5.89 5.34
CA CYS A 405 -14.50 -5.24 5.44
C CYS A 405 -15.46 -5.90 6.44
N THR A 406 -15.22 -7.16 6.82
CA THR A 406 -16.05 -7.88 7.80
C THR A 406 -15.73 -7.52 9.25
N THR A 407 -14.54 -6.95 9.50
CA THR A 407 -14.09 -6.58 10.86
C THR A 407 -13.83 -5.09 11.02
N LYS A 408 -13.57 -4.38 9.91
CA LYS A 408 -13.42 -2.92 9.90
C LYS A 408 -14.69 -2.28 10.44
N THR A 409 -14.53 -1.20 11.21
CA THR A 409 -15.63 -0.38 11.69
C THR A 409 -15.44 1.05 11.25
N TYR A 410 -16.56 1.70 10.93
CA TYR A 410 -16.64 3.13 10.69
C TYR A 410 -17.72 3.73 11.60
N PRO A 411 -17.63 5.02 11.93
CA PRO A 411 -18.72 5.70 12.62
C PRO A 411 -20.02 5.59 11.83
N ASP A 412 -21.14 5.53 12.53
CA ASP A 412 -22.47 5.55 11.91
C ASP A 412 -22.64 6.81 11.07
N ASN A 413 -23.35 6.71 9.94
CA ASN A 413 -23.66 7.84 9.06
C ASN A 413 -22.42 8.58 8.51
N SER A 414 -21.38 7.83 8.15
CA SER A 414 -20.13 8.35 7.60
C SER A 414 -20.17 8.61 6.09
N PHE A 415 -20.88 7.78 5.32
CA PHE A 415 -20.79 7.77 3.85
C PHE A 415 -22.09 8.15 3.18
N ASP A 416 -22.01 8.90 2.09
CA ASP A 416 -23.15 9.20 1.21
C ASP A 416 -23.44 8.00 0.30
N VAL A 417 -22.40 7.27 -0.11
CA VAL A 417 -22.50 6.05 -0.90
C VAL A 417 -21.57 4.96 -0.38
N ILE A 418 -22.05 3.71 -0.41
CA ILE A 418 -21.21 2.51 -0.34
C ILE A 418 -21.27 1.82 -1.71
N TYR A 419 -20.11 1.54 -2.27
CA TYR A 419 -19.92 0.96 -3.57
C TYR A 419 -19.09 -0.32 -3.43
N SER A 420 -19.41 -1.36 -4.20
CA SER A 420 -18.61 -2.58 -4.26
C SER A 420 -18.77 -3.26 -5.62
N ARG A 421 -17.68 -3.77 -6.17
CA ARG A 421 -17.66 -4.34 -7.52
C ARG A 421 -16.99 -5.70 -7.54
N ASP A 422 -17.80 -6.73 -7.75
CA ASP A 422 -17.39 -8.12 -7.90
C ASP A 422 -16.45 -8.56 -6.75
N THR A 423 -16.78 -8.12 -5.51
CA THR A 423 -15.99 -8.35 -4.29
C THR A 423 -16.72 -9.23 -3.28
N ILE A 424 -18.03 -9.08 -3.12
CA ILE A 424 -18.76 -9.64 -1.98
C ILE A 424 -18.99 -11.17 -2.14
N LEU A 425 -18.74 -11.74 -3.32
CA LEU A 425 -18.59 -13.18 -3.55
C LEU A 425 -17.54 -13.84 -2.65
N HIS A 426 -16.57 -13.07 -2.14
CA HIS A 426 -15.54 -13.52 -1.21
C HIS A 426 -16.01 -13.57 0.26
N ILE A 427 -17.13 -12.93 0.57
CA ILE A 427 -17.62 -12.75 1.94
C ILE A 427 -18.67 -13.79 2.27
N GLN A 428 -18.42 -14.57 3.33
CA GLN A 428 -19.30 -15.67 3.75
C GLN A 428 -20.55 -15.17 4.48
N ASP A 429 -20.42 -14.18 5.37
CA ASP A 429 -21.55 -13.62 6.13
C ASP A 429 -21.98 -12.26 5.54
N LYS A 430 -22.61 -12.33 4.36
CA LYS A 430 -23.19 -11.15 3.68
C LYS A 430 -24.26 -10.43 4.54
N PRO A 431 -25.17 -11.12 5.25
CA PRO A 431 -26.16 -10.44 6.11
C PRO A 431 -25.53 -9.55 7.19
N SER A 432 -24.47 -10.00 7.85
CA SER A 432 -23.75 -9.17 8.83
C SER A 432 -23.07 -7.98 8.18
N LEU A 433 -22.43 -8.18 7.01
CA LEU A 433 -21.80 -7.08 6.25
C LEU A 433 -22.82 -6.02 5.84
N PHE A 434 -23.99 -6.41 5.33
CA PHE A 434 -25.03 -5.45 4.92
C PHE A 434 -25.62 -4.67 6.10
N LYS A 435 -25.71 -5.27 7.30
CA LYS A 435 -26.08 -4.52 8.52
C LYS A 435 -25.04 -3.46 8.87
N SER A 436 -23.75 -3.75 8.68
CA SER A 436 -22.68 -2.75 8.84
C SER A 436 -22.79 -1.63 7.80
N PHE A 437 -23.02 -1.97 6.52
CA PHE A 437 -23.26 -0.98 5.47
C PHE A 437 -24.43 -0.05 5.79
N PHE A 438 -25.54 -0.62 6.26
CA PHE A 438 -26.71 0.16 6.67
C PHE A 438 -26.36 1.14 7.80
N LYS A 439 -25.53 0.76 8.78
CA LYS A 439 -25.08 1.67 9.84
C LYS A 439 -24.18 2.79 9.31
N TRP A 440 -23.20 2.43 8.48
CA TRP A 440 -22.19 3.37 7.97
C TRP A 440 -22.74 4.39 6.96
N LEU A 441 -23.80 4.05 6.23
CA LEU A 441 -24.47 5.00 5.35
C LEU A 441 -25.18 6.11 6.11
N LYS A 442 -25.14 7.33 5.58
CA LYS A 442 -26.00 8.44 6.03
C LYS A 442 -27.47 8.15 5.68
N PRO A 443 -28.44 8.68 6.43
CA PRO A 443 -29.85 8.59 6.03
C PRO A 443 -30.06 9.17 4.63
N GLY A 444 -30.73 8.42 3.74
CA GLY A 444 -30.88 8.78 2.32
C GLY A 444 -29.66 8.46 1.45
N GLY A 445 -28.59 7.90 2.02
CA GLY A 445 -27.43 7.41 1.27
C GLY A 445 -27.74 6.11 0.52
N LYS A 446 -26.96 5.82 -0.53
CA LYS A 446 -27.17 4.67 -1.42
C LYS A 446 -26.10 3.60 -1.25
N VAL A 447 -26.49 2.34 -1.41
CA VAL A 447 -25.57 1.23 -1.65
C VAL A 447 -25.71 0.76 -3.09
N LEU A 448 -24.60 0.52 -3.78
CA LEU A 448 -24.56 -0.14 -5.08
C LEU A 448 -23.53 -1.25 -5.08
N ILE A 449 -23.95 -2.45 -5.47
CA ILE A 449 -23.10 -3.65 -5.51
C ILE A 449 -23.28 -4.32 -6.88
N SER A 450 -22.20 -4.60 -7.60
CA SER A 450 -22.20 -5.67 -8.59
C SER A 450 -21.54 -6.90 -8.00
N ASP A 451 -22.07 -8.10 -8.24
CA ASP A 451 -21.48 -9.31 -7.68
C ASP A 451 -21.76 -10.56 -8.51
N TYR A 452 -20.89 -11.56 -8.35
CA TYR A 452 -21.14 -12.87 -8.94
C TYR A 452 -22.25 -13.58 -8.15
N CYS A 453 -23.19 -14.13 -8.89
CA CYS A 453 -24.34 -14.85 -8.37
C CYS A 453 -24.41 -16.25 -9.01
N ARG A 454 -25.39 -17.04 -8.60
CA ARG A 454 -25.70 -18.34 -9.20
C ARG A 454 -27.20 -18.48 -9.44
N SER A 455 -27.62 -19.40 -10.30
CA SER A 455 -29.04 -19.76 -10.38
C SER A 455 -29.52 -20.46 -9.10
N PRO A 456 -30.83 -20.39 -8.79
CA PRO A 456 -31.41 -21.15 -7.69
C PRO A 456 -31.26 -22.65 -7.95
N GLY A 457 -31.06 -23.42 -6.87
CA GLY A 457 -30.93 -24.88 -6.92
C GLY A 457 -29.50 -25.39 -6.70
N LYS A 458 -29.26 -26.65 -7.07
CA LYS A 458 -27.95 -27.30 -6.90
C LYS A 458 -27.09 -27.04 -8.15
N PRO A 459 -25.86 -26.50 -8.00
CA PRO A 459 -24.95 -26.29 -9.11
C PRO A 459 -24.45 -27.63 -9.66
N SER A 460 -24.03 -27.64 -10.93
CA SER A 460 -23.29 -28.73 -11.53
C SER A 460 -22.02 -29.05 -10.75
N GLU A 461 -21.50 -30.27 -10.89
CA GLU A 461 -20.27 -30.66 -10.19
C GLU A 461 -19.08 -29.79 -10.59
N GLU A 462 -19.00 -29.38 -11.87
CA GLU A 462 -17.98 -28.47 -12.38
C GLU A 462 -18.09 -27.10 -11.71
N PHE A 463 -19.29 -26.50 -11.68
CA PHE A 463 -19.47 -25.19 -11.08
C PHE A 463 -19.27 -25.21 -9.57
N ALA A 464 -19.72 -26.27 -8.88
CA ALA A 464 -19.46 -26.49 -7.47
C ALA A 464 -17.96 -26.59 -7.16
N ALA A 465 -17.19 -27.30 -8.00
CA ALA A 465 -15.74 -27.40 -7.87
C ALA A 465 -15.06 -26.04 -8.07
N TYR A 466 -15.51 -25.24 -9.04
CA TYR A 466 -15.03 -23.87 -9.25
C TYR A 466 -15.30 -22.97 -8.03
N ILE A 467 -16.54 -22.97 -7.52
CA ILE A 467 -16.93 -22.21 -6.32
C ILE A 467 -16.04 -22.59 -5.14
N LYS A 468 -15.86 -23.89 -4.89
CA LYS A 468 -15.01 -24.40 -3.81
C LYS A 468 -13.55 -24.02 -3.99
N GLN A 469 -13.01 -24.12 -5.21
CA GLN A 469 -11.62 -23.77 -5.50
C GLN A 469 -11.35 -22.28 -5.26
N ARG A 470 -12.31 -21.41 -5.58
CA ARG A 470 -12.21 -19.96 -5.38
C ARG A 470 -12.60 -19.49 -3.97
N GLY A 471 -13.25 -20.36 -3.18
CA GLY A 471 -13.77 -19.98 -1.86
C GLY A 471 -14.96 -19.03 -1.93
N TYR A 472 -15.70 -19.02 -3.05
CA TYR A 472 -16.82 -18.10 -3.23
C TYR A 472 -18.05 -18.55 -2.46
N ASP A 473 -18.78 -17.58 -1.93
CA ASP A 473 -20.14 -17.75 -1.41
C ASP A 473 -21.11 -17.07 -2.39
N LEU A 474 -21.83 -17.87 -3.17
CA LEU A 474 -22.71 -17.38 -4.24
C LEU A 474 -24.18 -17.64 -3.90
N HIS A 475 -25.00 -16.61 -4.07
CA HIS A 475 -26.46 -16.65 -3.91
C HIS A 475 -27.14 -16.34 -5.24
N ASP A 476 -28.42 -16.68 -5.34
CA ASP A 476 -29.23 -16.17 -6.45
C ASP A 476 -29.58 -14.69 -6.23
N VAL A 477 -29.89 -14.00 -7.33
CA VAL A 477 -30.10 -12.54 -7.34
C VAL A 477 -31.27 -12.14 -6.44
N GLU A 478 -32.33 -12.94 -6.36
CA GLU A 478 -33.49 -12.63 -5.52
C GLU A 478 -33.12 -12.75 -4.03
N ALA A 479 -32.48 -13.85 -3.63
CA ALA A 479 -32.01 -14.05 -2.26
C ALA A 479 -31.02 -12.95 -1.83
N TYR A 480 -30.13 -12.53 -2.73
CA TYR A 480 -29.20 -11.43 -2.47
C TYR A 480 -29.92 -10.11 -2.21
N GLY A 481 -30.89 -9.77 -3.06
CA GLY A 481 -31.75 -8.60 -2.84
C GLY A 481 -32.54 -8.69 -1.52
N GLN A 482 -32.99 -9.88 -1.14
CA GLN A 482 -33.69 -10.09 0.14
C GLN A 482 -32.77 -9.85 1.34
N MET A 483 -31.50 -10.27 1.29
CA MET A 483 -30.53 -9.98 2.35
C MET A 483 -30.33 -8.47 2.58
N LEU A 484 -30.36 -7.66 1.53
CA LEU A 484 -30.33 -6.19 1.66
C LEU A 484 -31.60 -5.66 2.35
N LYS A 485 -32.79 -6.15 1.96
CA LYS A 485 -34.06 -5.76 2.62
C LYS A 485 -34.05 -6.11 4.12
N ASP A 486 -33.58 -7.31 4.45
CA ASP A 486 -33.50 -7.81 5.84
C ASP A 486 -32.50 -7.01 6.69
N ALA A 487 -31.48 -6.40 6.06
CA ALA A 487 -30.55 -5.49 6.73
C ALA A 487 -31.15 -4.10 7.02
N GLY A 488 -32.33 -3.78 6.44
CA GLY A 488 -33.07 -2.54 6.68
C GLY A 488 -33.14 -1.59 5.48
N PHE A 489 -32.49 -1.93 4.36
CA PHE A 489 -32.50 -1.10 3.16
C PHE A 489 -33.89 -1.02 2.50
N ARG A 490 -34.17 0.12 1.88
CA ARG A 490 -35.40 0.40 1.13
C ARG A 490 -35.13 0.54 -0.36
N ASP A 491 -36.20 0.49 -1.15
CA ASP A 491 -36.16 0.65 -2.61
C ASP A 491 -35.13 -0.29 -3.28
N VAL A 492 -35.04 -1.52 -2.76
CA VAL A 492 -34.05 -2.51 -3.21
C VAL A 492 -34.35 -2.94 -4.64
N ILE A 493 -33.44 -2.60 -5.54
CA ILE A 493 -33.37 -3.06 -6.93
C ILE A 493 -32.37 -4.22 -6.96
N ALA A 494 -32.78 -5.37 -7.51
CA ALA A 494 -31.94 -6.55 -7.72
C ALA A 494 -32.11 -7.00 -9.17
N GLU A 495 -31.15 -6.61 -10.02
CA GLU A 495 -31.18 -6.87 -11.47
C GLU A 495 -30.26 -8.05 -11.79
N ASP A 496 -30.80 -9.06 -12.50
CA ASP A 496 -29.97 -10.06 -13.16
C ASP A 496 -29.43 -9.46 -14.47
N ARG A 497 -28.11 -9.21 -14.50
CA ARG A 497 -27.38 -8.64 -15.64
C ARG A 497 -26.54 -9.69 -16.37
N THR A 498 -26.90 -10.97 -16.27
CA THR A 498 -26.14 -12.07 -16.90
C THR A 498 -26.03 -11.92 -18.42
N ASP A 499 -27.04 -11.37 -19.11
CA ASP A 499 -26.97 -11.13 -20.56
C ASP A 499 -25.93 -10.07 -20.93
N GLN A 500 -25.83 -9.02 -20.10
CA GLN A 500 -24.76 -8.01 -20.22
C GLN A 500 -23.40 -8.64 -19.89
N PHE A 501 -23.32 -9.48 -18.85
CA PHE A 501 -22.10 -10.20 -18.48
C PHE A 501 -21.58 -11.07 -19.63
N LEU A 502 -22.46 -11.84 -20.28
CA LEU A 502 -22.11 -12.64 -21.47
C LEU A 502 -21.55 -11.76 -22.59
N SER A 503 -22.23 -10.67 -22.92
CA SER A 503 -21.80 -9.73 -23.96
C SER A 503 -20.43 -9.11 -23.66
N VAL A 504 -20.17 -8.77 -22.39
CA VAL A 504 -18.88 -8.23 -21.94
C VAL A 504 -17.78 -9.29 -22.01
N LEU A 505 -18.04 -10.52 -21.54
CA LEU A 505 -17.06 -11.62 -21.60
C LEU A 505 -16.66 -11.94 -23.04
N GLU A 506 -17.60 -11.96 -23.98
CA GLU A 506 -17.33 -12.17 -25.41
C GLU A 506 -16.45 -11.05 -25.99
N LYS A 507 -16.78 -9.79 -25.67
CA LYS A 507 -16.02 -8.61 -26.12
C LYS A 507 -14.60 -8.59 -25.54
N GLU A 508 -14.45 -8.85 -24.25
CA GLU A 508 -13.17 -8.95 -23.56
C GLU A 508 -12.29 -10.05 -24.17
N LEU A 509 -12.85 -11.26 -24.32
CA LEU A 509 -12.13 -12.39 -24.87
C LEU A 509 -11.70 -12.15 -26.33
N ALA A 510 -12.60 -11.64 -27.17
CA ALA A 510 -12.28 -11.35 -28.57
C ALA A 510 -11.20 -10.27 -28.70
N LYS A 511 -11.25 -9.22 -27.88
CA LYS A 511 -10.21 -8.18 -27.84
C LYS A 511 -8.88 -8.76 -27.34
N PHE A 512 -8.92 -9.60 -26.31
CA PHE A 512 -7.75 -10.22 -25.71
C PHE A 512 -7.05 -11.18 -26.69
N GLU A 513 -7.81 -12.08 -27.34
CA GLU A 513 -7.27 -13.02 -28.35
C GLU A 513 -6.65 -12.27 -29.55
N LYS A 514 -7.23 -11.13 -29.96
CA LYS A 514 -6.67 -10.28 -31.03
C LYS A 514 -5.31 -9.66 -30.66
N ASN A 515 -5.08 -9.40 -29.37
CA ASN A 515 -3.85 -8.79 -28.85
C ASN A 515 -2.91 -9.82 -28.21
N LYS A 516 -2.99 -11.10 -28.62
CA LYS A 516 -2.18 -12.19 -28.06
C LYS A 516 -0.68 -11.87 -28.05
N ASP A 517 -0.13 -11.39 -29.17
CA ASP A 517 1.32 -11.17 -29.29
C ASP A 517 1.82 -10.05 -28.36
N ASP A 518 1.02 -9.00 -28.16
CA ASP A 518 1.29 -7.93 -27.17
C ASP A 518 1.21 -8.46 -25.74
N PHE A 519 0.23 -9.32 -25.45
CA PHE A 519 0.15 -9.96 -24.14
C PHE A 519 1.38 -10.86 -23.86
N LEU A 520 1.80 -11.65 -24.84
CA LEU A 520 2.95 -12.57 -24.71
C LEU A 520 4.31 -11.87 -24.66
N SER A 521 4.40 -10.57 -25.00
CA SER A 521 5.65 -9.82 -24.77
C SER A 521 5.88 -9.53 -23.29
N ASP A 522 4.79 -9.42 -22.52
CA ASP A 522 4.81 -9.03 -21.11
C ASP A 522 4.55 -10.21 -20.17
N PHE A 523 3.89 -11.27 -20.66
CA PHE A 523 3.44 -12.43 -19.90
C PHE A 523 3.77 -13.77 -20.60
N SER A 524 3.45 -14.88 -19.95
CA SER A 524 3.72 -16.22 -20.48
C SER A 524 2.57 -16.80 -21.32
N GLN A 525 2.87 -17.83 -22.11
CA GLN A 525 1.84 -18.62 -22.82
C GLN A 525 0.88 -19.30 -21.83
N GLU A 526 1.37 -19.73 -20.67
CA GLU A 526 0.53 -20.28 -19.59
C GLU A 526 -0.46 -19.24 -19.06
N ASP A 527 -0.02 -18.00 -18.81
CA ASP A 527 -0.91 -16.91 -18.38
C ASP A 527 -1.98 -16.59 -19.41
N TYR A 528 -1.61 -16.63 -20.70
CA TYR A 528 -2.56 -16.43 -21.79
C TYR A 528 -3.63 -17.52 -21.81
N ASP A 529 -3.20 -18.78 -21.73
CA ASP A 529 -4.10 -19.93 -21.76
C ASP A 529 -5.01 -19.97 -20.53
N ASP A 530 -4.49 -19.62 -19.34
CA ASP A 530 -5.27 -19.43 -18.11
C ASP A 530 -6.42 -18.46 -18.29
N ILE A 531 -6.15 -17.29 -18.89
CA ILE A 531 -7.16 -16.25 -19.11
C ILE A 531 -8.20 -16.73 -20.14
N VAL A 532 -7.76 -17.24 -21.29
CA VAL A 532 -8.67 -17.72 -22.35
C VAL A 532 -9.56 -18.85 -21.84
N ASN A 533 -8.99 -19.84 -21.16
CA ASN A 533 -9.75 -20.96 -20.61
C ASN A 533 -10.71 -20.50 -19.50
N GLY A 534 -10.27 -19.59 -18.63
CA GLY A 534 -11.11 -19.01 -17.59
C GLY A 534 -12.33 -18.26 -18.15
N TRP A 535 -12.15 -17.47 -19.22
CA TRP A 535 -13.24 -16.76 -19.88
C TRP A 535 -14.19 -17.71 -20.62
N LYS A 536 -13.67 -18.70 -21.36
CA LYS A 536 -14.49 -19.72 -22.03
C LYS A 536 -15.34 -20.52 -21.03
N ALA A 537 -14.77 -20.88 -19.88
CA ALA A 537 -15.51 -21.57 -18.82
C ALA A 537 -16.60 -20.67 -18.19
N LYS A 538 -16.33 -19.36 -17.99
CA LYS A 538 -17.36 -18.40 -17.54
C LYS A 538 -18.50 -18.27 -18.54
N LEU A 539 -18.20 -18.17 -19.84
CA LEU A 539 -19.19 -18.13 -20.92
C LEU A 539 -20.04 -19.39 -20.91
N GLN A 540 -19.42 -20.57 -20.83
CA GLN A 540 -20.13 -21.84 -20.77
C GLN A 540 -21.10 -21.91 -19.58
N ARG A 541 -20.62 -21.61 -18.36
CA ARG A 541 -21.47 -21.64 -17.15
C ARG A 541 -22.59 -20.62 -17.18
N SER A 542 -22.33 -19.43 -17.72
CA SER A 542 -23.34 -18.37 -17.79
C SER A 542 -24.40 -18.67 -18.85
N SER A 543 -24.00 -19.18 -20.02
CA SER A 543 -24.91 -19.63 -21.08
C SER A 543 -25.73 -20.86 -20.69
N ALA A 544 -25.17 -21.74 -19.85
CA ALA A 544 -25.91 -22.86 -19.23
C ALA A 544 -26.88 -22.39 -18.13
N GLY A 545 -26.87 -21.09 -17.80
CA GLY A 545 -27.74 -20.49 -16.80
C GLY A 545 -27.33 -20.80 -15.35
N GLU A 546 -26.08 -21.21 -15.11
CA GLU A 546 -25.56 -21.53 -13.77
C GLU A 546 -24.94 -20.30 -13.10
N GLN A 547 -23.93 -19.72 -13.74
CA GLN A 547 -23.23 -18.53 -13.23
C GLN A 547 -24.02 -17.28 -13.63
N ARG A 548 -24.26 -16.38 -12.67
CA ARG A 548 -25.05 -15.16 -12.84
C ARG A 548 -24.24 -13.93 -12.45
N TRP A 549 -24.69 -12.76 -12.90
CA TRP A 549 -24.11 -11.48 -12.49
C TRP A 549 -25.22 -10.53 -12.06
N GLY A 550 -25.21 -10.14 -10.78
CA GLY A 550 -26.23 -9.30 -10.19
C GLY A 550 -25.77 -7.84 -10.07
N LEU A 551 -26.70 -6.90 -10.27
CA LEU A 551 -26.55 -5.51 -9.84
C LEU A 551 -27.62 -5.19 -8.80
N PHE A 552 -27.17 -4.69 -7.66
CA PHE A 552 -28.01 -4.38 -6.52
C PHE A 552 -27.88 -2.91 -6.16
N ILE A 553 -29.00 -2.22 -5.99
CA ILE A 553 -29.05 -0.81 -5.59
C ILE A 553 -30.09 -0.67 -4.49
N ALA A 554 -29.78 0.05 -3.42
CA ALA A 554 -30.75 0.33 -2.37
C ALA A 554 -30.43 1.63 -1.62
N THR A 555 -31.38 2.11 -0.84
CA THR A 555 -31.26 3.36 -0.06
C THR A 555 -31.45 3.08 1.43
N LYS A 556 -30.72 3.81 2.29
CA LYS A 556 -30.92 3.80 3.75
C LYS A 556 -32.13 4.62 4.18
#